data_AF-T0UUG1-F1
#
_entry.id   AF-T0UUG1-F1
#
_cell.length_a   1.000
_cell.length_b   1.000
_cell.length_c   1.000
_cell.angle_alpha   90.00
_cell.angle_beta   90.00
_cell.angle_gamma   90.00
#
_symmetry.space_group_name_H-M   'P 1'
#
loop_
_entity.id
_entity.type
_entity.pdbx_description
1 polymer ?
#
loop_
_entity_poly.entity_id
_entity_poly.type
_entity_poly.pdbx_seq_one_letter_code
_entity_poly.pdbx_strand_id
1 'polypeptide(L)'
;MNKNEKIGELYKELRLARGLKLKDIATKKLTVSQLSKFERGQSMLSADRFLLAISGLNMNFAEFAHAMDDYQPNRLTIFENKLFTIFISQDVEGFKKFLEEKDRDRTIYDFIERIIIKNNIKSIEKEYEISFSEIERLTQYFYSIENWTAYELYVFGETVSLYSTLDLVFLGKVCCERSKKFRQLDSYVKQYRSTLANLISVLISRNELVYINFLLLS
;
A
#
# COMPACT_ATOMS: atom_id res chain seq x y z
N MET A 1 25.26 8.41 -13.12
CA MET A 1 24.65 7.11 -13.49
C MET A 1 23.18 7.30 -13.77
N ASN A 2 22.72 6.82 -14.92
CA ASN A 2 21.28 6.80 -15.20
C ASN A 2 20.61 5.67 -14.37
N LYS A 3 19.29 5.73 -14.20
CA LYS A 3 18.53 4.76 -13.39
C LYS A 3 18.67 3.30 -13.88
N ASN A 4 18.94 3.09 -15.17
CA ASN A 4 19.08 1.77 -15.79
C ASN A 4 20.43 1.12 -15.45
N GLU A 5 21.52 1.90 -15.38
CA GLU A 5 22.84 1.41 -14.96
C GLU A 5 22.77 0.86 -13.53
N LYS A 6 22.08 1.59 -12.63
CA LYS A 6 21.89 1.19 -11.24
C LYS A 6 21.20 -0.17 -11.06
N ILE A 7 20.18 -0.47 -11.87
CA ILE A 7 19.41 -1.73 -11.72
C ILE A 7 20.25 -2.93 -12.19
N GLY A 8 20.94 -2.81 -13.32
CA GLY A 8 21.81 -3.87 -13.82
C GLY A 8 22.99 -4.16 -12.90
N GLU A 9 23.61 -3.11 -12.35
CA GLU A 9 24.70 -3.21 -11.38
C GLU A 9 24.24 -3.86 -10.08
N LEU A 10 23.12 -3.41 -9.50
CA LEU A 10 22.54 -4.05 -8.32
C LEU A 10 22.24 -5.54 -8.56
N TYR A 11 21.67 -5.88 -9.71
CA TYR A 11 21.43 -7.27 -10.06
C TYR A 11 22.73 -8.09 -10.08
N LYS A 12 23.80 -7.54 -10.67
CA LYS A 12 25.13 -8.16 -10.69
C LYS A 12 25.67 -8.37 -9.28
N GLU A 13 25.55 -7.37 -8.41
CA GLU A 13 25.98 -7.46 -7.01
C GLU A 13 25.23 -8.57 -6.28
N LEU A 14 23.90 -8.60 -6.38
CA LEU A 14 23.06 -9.63 -5.76
C LEU A 14 23.33 -11.04 -6.29
N ARG A 15 23.67 -11.17 -7.58
CA ARG A 15 24.08 -12.44 -8.20
C ARG A 15 25.43 -12.90 -7.66
N LEU A 16 26.43 -12.02 -7.64
CA LEU A 16 27.78 -12.35 -7.20
C LEU A 16 27.84 -12.66 -5.70
N ALA A 17 27.05 -11.95 -4.88
CA ALA A 17 26.91 -12.24 -3.45
C ALA A 17 26.39 -13.66 -3.18
N ARG A 18 25.64 -14.25 -4.12
CA ARG A 18 25.17 -15.65 -4.08
C ARG A 18 26.15 -16.65 -4.69
N GLY A 19 27.30 -16.20 -5.20
CA GLY A 19 28.29 -17.05 -5.88
C GLY A 19 27.82 -17.58 -7.25
N LEU A 20 26.72 -17.06 -7.80
CA LEU A 20 26.14 -17.53 -9.05
C LEU A 20 26.89 -16.94 -10.25
N LYS A 21 27.13 -17.74 -11.29
CA LYS A 21 27.65 -17.29 -12.60
C LYS A 21 26.49 -16.95 -13.53
N LEU A 22 26.75 -16.16 -14.58
CA LEU A 22 25.73 -15.83 -15.59
C LEU A 22 25.07 -17.06 -16.22
N LYS A 23 25.85 -18.13 -16.43
CA LYS A 23 25.37 -19.40 -16.98
C LYS A 23 24.42 -20.16 -16.04
N ASP A 24 24.48 -19.89 -14.73
CA ASP A 24 23.64 -20.56 -13.74
C ASP A 24 22.23 -19.95 -13.73
N ILE A 25 22.09 -18.71 -14.23
CA ILE A 25 20.81 -18.01 -14.41
C ILE A 25 20.24 -18.19 -15.83
N ALA A 26 21.12 -18.26 -16.83
CA ALA A 26 20.71 -18.22 -18.22
C ALA A 26 19.73 -19.35 -18.59
N THR A 27 18.71 -19.01 -19.36
CA THR A 27 17.70 -19.95 -19.86
C THR A 27 17.55 -19.81 -21.38
N LYS A 28 16.71 -20.65 -21.99
CA LYS A 28 16.35 -20.51 -23.42
C LYS A 28 15.75 -19.13 -23.75
N LYS A 29 15.09 -18.47 -22.80
CA LYS A 29 14.42 -17.17 -22.99
C LYS A 29 15.27 -15.97 -22.52
N LEU A 30 16.35 -16.23 -21.78
CA LEU A 30 17.25 -15.23 -21.21
C LEU A 30 18.70 -15.71 -21.33
N THR A 31 19.40 -15.23 -22.34
CA THR A 31 20.76 -15.70 -22.66
C THR A 31 21.84 -15.04 -21.79
N VAL A 32 23.00 -15.69 -21.68
CA VAL A 32 24.19 -15.12 -21.02
C VAL A 32 24.56 -13.75 -21.59
N SER A 33 24.49 -13.57 -22.91
CA SER A 33 24.79 -12.29 -23.57
C SER A 33 23.84 -11.18 -23.11
N GLN A 34 22.55 -11.48 -22.99
CA GLN A 34 21.54 -10.53 -22.53
C GLN A 34 21.76 -10.14 -21.06
N LEU A 35 21.98 -11.11 -20.17
CA LEU A 35 22.32 -10.85 -18.77
C LEU A 35 23.59 -10.01 -18.66
N SER A 36 24.62 -10.35 -19.44
CA SER A 36 25.92 -9.65 -19.42
C SER A 36 25.81 -8.19 -19.88
N LYS A 37 25.01 -7.93 -20.92
CA LYS A 37 24.73 -6.55 -21.38
C LYS A 37 23.89 -5.79 -20.36
N PHE A 38 22.90 -6.44 -19.74
CA PHE A 38 22.09 -5.87 -18.69
C PHE A 38 22.91 -5.46 -17.46
N GLU A 39 23.74 -6.35 -16.95
CA GLU A 39 24.62 -6.08 -15.80
C GLU A 39 25.66 -4.97 -16.02
N ARG A 40 25.92 -4.61 -17.28
CA ARG A 40 26.81 -3.51 -17.67
C ARG A 40 26.06 -2.24 -18.09
N GLY A 41 24.73 -2.19 -17.92
CA GLY A 41 23.91 -1.07 -18.36
C GLY A 41 23.84 -0.89 -19.89
N GLN A 42 24.34 -1.85 -20.68
CA GLN A 42 24.38 -1.76 -22.14
C GLN A 42 23.01 -2.00 -22.80
N SER A 43 22.10 -2.73 -22.14
CA SER A 43 20.74 -2.95 -22.61
C SER A 43 19.80 -3.34 -21.48
N MET A 44 18.57 -2.81 -21.46
CA MET A 44 17.55 -3.27 -20.52
C MET A 44 16.98 -4.63 -20.93
N LEU A 45 16.58 -5.41 -19.92
CA LEU A 45 15.74 -6.58 -20.14
C LEU A 45 14.29 -6.13 -20.32
N SER A 46 13.55 -6.84 -21.16
CA SER A 46 12.09 -6.76 -21.16
C SER A 46 11.53 -7.24 -19.82
N ALA A 47 10.33 -6.81 -19.44
CA ALA A 47 9.76 -7.10 -18.12
C ALA A 47 9.70 -8.61 -17.81
N ASP A 48 9.29 -9.43 -18.78
CA ASP A 48 9.25 -10.89 -18.66
C ASP A 48 10.65 -11.50 -18.39
N ARG A 49 11.67 -11.02 -19.10
CA ARG A 49 13.06 -11.45 -18.92
C ARG A 49 13.64 -10.97 -17.61
N PHE A 50 13.27 -9.78 -17.17
CA PHE A 50 13.71 -9.24 -15.89
C PHE A 50 13.14 -10.04 -14.72
N LEU A 51 11.86 -10.42 -14.78
CA LEU A 51 11.25 -11.31 -13.78
C LEU A 51 11.92 -12.70 -13.77
N LEU A 52 12.29 -13.24 -14.94
CA LEU A 52 13.09 -14.48 -15.01
C LEU A 52 14.47 -14.31 -14.36
N ALA A 53 15.13 -13.18 -14.58
CA ALA A 53 16.43 -12.88 -13.97
C ALA A 53 16.31 -12.85 -12.44
N ILE A 54 15.34 -12.09 -11.90
CA ILE A 54 15.07 -12.00 -10.46
C ILE A 54 14.78 -13.38 -9.86
N SER A 55 13.91 -14.16 -10.52
CA SER A 55 13.59 -15.53 -10.08
C SER A 55 14.82 -16.44 -10.08
N GLY A 56 15.76 -16.26 -11.03
CA GLY A 56 17.02 -17.00 -11.06
C GLY A 56 17.93 -16.72 -9.86
N LEU A 57 17.77 -15.58 -9.17
CA LEU A 57 18.44 -15.30 -7.90
C LEU A 57 17.75 -15.95 -6.69
N ASN A 58 16.68 -16.72 -6.92
CA ASN A 58 15.76 -17.18 -5.88
C ASN A 58 15.21 -16.01 -5.05
N MET A 59 14.88 -14.91 -5.73
CA MET A 59 14.19 -13.76 -5.16
C MET A 59 12.84 -13.59 -5.84
N ASN A 60 11.89 -13.00 -5.12
CA ASN A 60 10.69 -12.45 -5.72
C ASN A 60 10.88 -10.95 -6.06
N PHE A 61 9.91 -10.37 -6.79
CA PHE A 61 9.99 -8.97 -7.20
C PHE A 61 9.98 -7.99 -6.02
N ALA A 62 9.25 -8.30 -4.93
CA ALA A 62 9.16 -7.42 -3.77
C ALA A 62 10.51 -7.33 -3.02
N GLU A 63 11.22 -8.45 -2.86
CA GLU A 63 12.56 -8.47 -2.27
C GLU A 63 13.56 -7.70 -3.12
N PHE A 64 13.49 -7.85 -4.45
CA PHE A 64 14.37 -7.13 -5.36
C PHE A 64 14.06 -5.63 -5.35
N ALA A 65 12.79 -5.24 -5.38
CA ALA A 65 12.36 -3.84 -5.29
C ALA A 65 12.81 -3.20 -3.97
N HIS A 66 12.76 -3.95 -2.87
CA HIS A 66 13.27 -3.46 -1.59
C HIS A 66 14.79 -3.22 -1.61
N ALA A 67 15.56 -4.13 -2.22
CA ALA A 67 16.99 -3.92 -2.42
C ALA A 67 17.29 -2.73 -3.36
N MET A 68 16.44 -2.48 -4.37
CA MET A 68 16.58 -1.33 -5.27
C MET A 68 16.43 0.01 -4.57
N ASP A 69 15.60 0.07 -3.54
CA ASP A 69 15.37 1.27 -2.74
C ASP A 69 16.31 1.32 -1.53
N ASP A 70 17.51 0.71 -1.61
CA ASP A 70 18.50 0.65 -0.52
C ASP A 70 17.91 0.13 0.81
N TYR A 71 17.04 -0.87 0.70
CA TYR A 71 16.31 -1.48 1.83
C TYR A 71 15.47 -0.46 2.61
N GLN A 72 15.12 0.67 1.99
CA GLN A 72 14.24 1.65 2.59
C GLN A 72 12.78 1.22 2.48
N PRO A 73 11.95 1.62 3.45
CA PRO A 73 10.50 1.44 3.35
C PRO A 73 9.94 2.21 2.15
N ASN A 74 8.85 1.69 1.58
CA ASN A 74 8.15 2.40 0.51
C ASN A 74 7.43 3.66 1.06
N ARG A 75 6.95 4.51 0.14
CA ARG A 75 6.26 5.77 0.47
C ARG A 75 5.10 5.61 1.45
N LEU A 76 4.29 4.56 1.28
CA LEU A 76 3.14 4.31 2.15
C LEU A 76 3.60 3.94 3.56
N THR A 77 4.58 3.06 3.69
CA THR A 77 5.15 2.68 4.99
C THR A 77 5.81 3.88 5.70
N ILE A 78 6.47 4.78 4.97
CA ILE A 78 7.02 6.02 5.53
C ILE A 78 5.87 6.91 6.08
N PHE A 79 4.79 7.03 5.32
CA PHE A 79 3.60 7.79 5.72
C PHE A 79 2.94 7.19 6.98
N GLU A 80 2.70 5.88 7.00
CA GLU A 80 2.15 5.13 8.14
C GLU A 80 3.02 5.30 9.39
N ASN A 81 4.33 5.14 9.27
CA ASN A 81 5.26 5.29 10.40
C ASN A 81 5.24 6.71 10.97
N LYS A 82 5.16 7.74 10.12
CA LYS A 82 5.04 9.14 10.57
C LYS A 82 3.70 9.39 11.26
N LEU A 83 2.58 8.90 10.70
CA LEU A 83 1.27 8.97 11.34
C LEU A 83 1.29 8.32 12.73
N PHE A 84 1.79 7.09 12.81
CA PHE A 84 1.84 6.31 14.05
C PHE A 84 2.69 6.99 15.14
N THR A 85 3.84 7.56 14.74
CA THR A 85 4.73 8.28 15.66
C THR A 85 4.02 9.49 16.30
N ILE A 86 3.32 10.29 15.48
CA ILE A 86 2.56 11.47 15.95
C ILE A 86 1.35 11.04 16.80
N PHE A 87 0.68 9.95 16.40
CA PHE A 87 -0.48 9.41 17.10
C PHE A 87 -0.14 8.98 18.53
N ILE A 88 0.96 8.22 18.72
CA ILE A 88 1.39 7.76 20.05
C ILE A 88 1.69 8.93 20.98
N SER A 89 2.29 10.01 20.46
CA SER A 89 2.58 11.20 21.27
C SER A 89 1.35 12.06 21.55
N GLN A 90 0.17 11.70 21.01
CA GLN A 90 -1.05 12.52 21.05
C GLN A 90 -0.81 13.97 20.60
N ASP A 91 0.09 14.16 19.64
CA ASP A 91 0.56 15.48 19.21
C ASP A 91 -0.31 16.01 18.07
N VAL A 92 -1.40 16.69 18.43
CA VAL A 92 -2.30 17.31 17.45
C VAL A 92 -1.57 18.34 16.58
N GLU A 93 -0.64 19.09 17.17
CA GLU A 93 0.11 20.11 16.43
C GLU A 93 1.07 19.46 15.43
N GLY A 94 1.65 18.31 15.78
CA GLY A 94 2.39 17.43 14.89
C GLY A 94 1.56 17.01 13.68
N PHE A 95 0.28 16.63 13.88
CA PHE A 95 -0.61 16.32 12.77
C PHE A 95 -0.95 17.54 11.91
N LYS A 96 -1.19 18.72 12.52
CA LYS A 96 -1.44 19.98 11.80
C LYS A 96 -0.24 20.35 10.91
N LYS A 97 0.98 20.28 11.44
CA LYS A 97 2.21 20.46 10.66
C LYS A 97 2.34 19.43 9.54
N PHE A 98 2.08 18.16 9.84
CA PHE A 98 2.15 17.12 8.83
C PHE A 98 1.12 17.32 7.70
N LEU A 99 -0.05 17.86 8.03
CA LEU A 99 -1.07 18.23 7.05
C LEU A 99 -0.64 19.40 6.16
N GLU A 100 0.13 20.35 6.68
CA GLU A 100 0.66 21.50 5.93
C GLU A 100 1.76 21.09 4.93
N GLU A 101 2.56 20.08 5.28
CA GLU A 101 3.59 19.52 4.38
C GLU A 101 2.99 18.86 3.11
N LYS A 102 1.71 18.49 3.14
CA LYS A 102 1.04 17.81 2.02
C LYS A 102 0.58 18.81 0.98
N ASP A 103 1.06 18.66 -0.24
CA ASP A 103 0.61 19.43 -1.40
C ASP A 103 -0.90 19.26 -1.58
N ARG A 104 -1.64 20.37 -1.71
CA ARG A 104 -3.10 20.31 -1.73
C ARG A 104 -3.57 19.73 -3.06
N ASP A 105 -4.20 18.56 -2.99
CA ASP A 105 -4.99 17.97 -4.08
C ASP A 105 -4.25 17.78 -5.41
N ARG A 106 -2.90 17.73 -5.40
CA ARG A 106 -2.13 17.50 -6.63
C ARG A 106 -2.44 16.14 -7.24
N THR A 107 -2.63 15.13 -6.41
CA THR A 107 -3.12 13.81 -6.81
C THR A 107 -4.26 13.34 -5.90
N ILE A 108 -5.03 12.35 -6.36
CA ILE A 108 -6.03 11.69 -5.52
C ILE A 108 -5.43 11.10 -4.24
N TYR A 109 -4.16 10.67 -4.29
CA TYR A 109 -3.48 10.09 -3.13
C TYR A 109 -3.07 11.16 -2.12
N ASP A 110 -2.70 12.36 -2.57
CA ASP A 110 -2.43 13.49 -1.64
C ASP A 110 -3.73 13.89 -0.94
N PHE A 111 -4.84 13.92 -1.66
CA PHE A 111 -6.18 14.11 -1.07
C PHE A 111 -6.47 13.06 0.01
N ILE A 112 -6.33 11.77 -0.31
CA ILE A 112 -6.59 10.67 0.62
C ILE A 112 -5.70 10.77 1.87
N GLU A 113 -4.40 11.00 1.70
CA GLU A 113 -3.46 11.14 2.82
C GLU A 113 -3.86 12.30 3.74
N ARG A 114 -4.31 13.43 3.17
CA ARG A 114 -4.83 14.56 3.95
C ARG A 114 -6.09 14.18 4.75
N ILE A 115 -7.01 13.39 4.18
CA ILE A 115 -8.20 12.90 4.91
C ILE A 115 -7.82 11.98 6.07
N ILE A 116 -6.85 11.09 5.88
CA ILE A 116 -6.37 10.21 6.95
C ILE A 116 -5.75 11.03 8.10
N ILE A 117 -4.92 12.04 7.77
CA ILE A 117 -4.34 12.94 8.79
C ILE A 117 -5.46 13.69 9.53
N LYS A 118 -6.44 14.24 8.80
CA LYS A 118 -7.60 14.93 9.40
C LYS A 118 -8.42 14.01 10.30
N ASN A 119 -8.63 12.75 9.92
CA ASN A 119 -9.34 11.77 10.76
C ASN A 119 -8.57 11.48 12.06
N ASN A 120 -7.24 11.41 11.98
CA ASN A 120 -6.39 11.28 13.17
C ASN A 120 -6.49 12.50 14.08
N ILE A 121 -6.50 13.73 13.55
CA ILE A 121 -6.77 14.95 14.34
C ILE A 121 -8.13 14.84 15.02
N LYS A 122 -9.19 14.51 14.27
CA LYS A 122 -10.56 14.34 14.80
C LYS A 122 -10.66 13.28 15.89
N SER A 123 -9.83 12.24 15.82
CA SER A 123 -9.80 11.19 16.84
C SER A 123 -9.37 11.72 18.22
N ILE A 124 -8.57 12.80 18.25
CA ILE A 124 -8.07 13.45 19.46
C ILE A 124 -8.93 14.71 19.78
N GLU A 125 -9.05 15.63 18.83
CA GLU A 125 -9.90 16.84 18.91
C GLU A 125 -11.29 16.53 18.32
N LYS A 126 -12.25 16.13 19.16
CA LYS A 126 -13.59 15.69 18.69
C LYS A 126 -14.37 16.75 17.89
N GLU A 127 -14.16 18.02 18.23
CA GLU A 127 -14.73 19.19 17.56
C GLU A 127 -14.11 19.47 16.17
N TYR A 128 -13.02 18.80 15.80
CA TYR A 128 -12.43 18.96 14.47
C TYR A 128 -13.39 18.41 13.40
N GLU A 129 -13.72 19.24 12.42
CA GLU A 129 -14.65 18.90 11.35
C GLU A 129 -13.91 18.55 10.05
N ILE A 130 -14.41 17.51 9.38
CA ILE A 130 -14.06 17.16 8.01
C ILE A 130 -15.32 17.38 7.19
N SER A 131 -15.20 18.10 6.09
CA SER A 131 -16.37 18.50 5.31
C SER A 131 -17.08 17.30 4.69
N PHE A 132 -18.41 17.38 4.57
CA PHE A 132 -19.20 16.33 3.93
C PHE A 132 -18.75 16.03 2.50
N SER A 133 -18.42 17.07 1.72
CA SER A 133 -17.94 16.92 0.34
C SER A 133 -16.61 16.17 0.24
N GLU A 134 -15.72 16.30 1.23
CA GLU A 134 -14.50 15.51 1.32
C GLU A 134 -14.80 14.04 1.60
N ILE A 135 -15.69 13.74 2.53
CA ILE A 135 -16.10 12.36 2.84
C ILE A 135 -16.82 11.73 1.63
N GLU A 136 -17.67 12.48 0.96
CA GLU A 136 -18.37 12.04 -0.26
C GLU A 136 -17.36 11.75 -1.39
N ARG A 137 -16.38 12.62 -1.62
CA ARG A 137 -15.33 12.39 -2.62
C ARG A 137 -14.53 11.12 -2.33
N LEU A 138 -14.17 10.86 -1.06
CA LEU A 138 -13.48 9.63 -0.67
C LEU A 138 -14.39 8.39 -0.86
N THR A 139 -15.67 8.52 -0.57
CA THR A 139 -16.68 7.47 -0.79
C THR A 139 -16.79 7.11 -2.28
N GLN A 140 -16.84 8.12 -3.16
CA GLN A 140 -16.87 7.91 -4.61
C GLN A 140 -15.59 7.26 -5.14
N TYR A 141 -14.43 7.62 -4.58
CA TYR A 141 -13.18 6.92 -4.89
C TYR A 141 -13.32 5.42 -4.62
N PHE A 142 -13.80 5.02 -3.44
CA PHE A 142 -14.00 3.60 -3.13
C PHE A 142 -14.93 2.89 -4.08
N TYR A 143 -16.07 3.49 -4.43
CA TYR A 143 -17.03 2.91 -5.37
C TYR A 143 -16.49 2.79 -6.80
N SER A 144 -15.57 3.66 -7.22
CA SER A 144 -14.98 3.64 -8.56
C SER A 144 -13.98 2.50 -8.81
N ILE A 145 -13.40 1.91 -7.76
CA ILE A 145 -12.34 0.91 -7.87
C ILE A 145 -12.90 -0.50 -7.79
N GLU A 146 -12.86 -1.27 -8.88
CA GLU A 146 -13.43 -2.62 -8.95
C GLU A 146 -12.73 -3.68 -8.09
N ASN A 147 -11.40 -3.61 -7.97
CA ASN A 147 -10.60 -4.61 -7.26
C ASN A 147 -9.71 -3.89 -6.25
N TRP A 148 -9.96 -4.13 -4.97
CA TRP A 148 -9.26 -3.46 -3.90
C TRP A 148 -7.94 -4.16 -3.62
N THR A 149 -6.85 -3.41 -3.75
CA THR A 149 -5.52 -3.85 -3.31
C THR A 149 -5.36 -3.62 -1.81
N ALA A 150 -4.18 -3.93 -1.26
CA ALA A 150 -3.88 -3.63 0.13
C ALA A 150 -3.99 -2.12 0.43
N TYR A 151 -3.78 -1.26 -0.58
CA TYR A 151 -3.88 0.18 -0.44
C TYR A 151 -5.32 0.61 -0.11
N GLU A 152 -6.31 0.20 -0.89
CA GLU A 152 -7.71 0.55 -0.63
C GLU A 152 -8.19 0.01 0.73
N LEU A 153 -7.74 -1.19 1.11
CA LEU A 153 -8.03 -1.75 2.43
C LEU A 153 -7.46 -0.91 3.57
N TYR A 154 -6.22 -0.45 3.44
CA TYR A 154 -5.59 0.45 4.38
C TYR A 154 -6.40 1.75 4.50
N VAL A 155 -6.65 2.43 3.38
CA VAL A 155 -7.38 3.71 3.38
C VAL A 155 -8.76 3.55 4.01
N PHE A 156 -9.50 2.48 3.67
CA PHE A 156 -10.82 2.25 4.25
C PHE A 156 -10.73 2.00 5.75
N GLY A 157 -9.78 1.15 6.17
CA GLY A 157 -9.52 0.86 7.59
C GLY A 157 -9.18 2.10 8.40
N GLU A 158 -8.45 3.05 7.82
CA GLU A 158 -8.06 4.33 8.45
C GLU A 158 -9.19 5.36 8.48
N THR A 159 -10.29 5.13 7.77
CA THR A 159 -11.37 6.12 7.60
C THR A 159 -12.75 5.62 7.99
N VAL A 160 -12.88 4.38 8.49
CA VAL A 160 -14.16 3.77 8.91
C VAL A 160 -15.00 4.65 9.84
N SER A 161 -14.36 5.43 10.71
CA SER A 161 -15.03 6.30 11.68
C SER A 161 -15.75 7.50 11.05
N LEU A 162 -15.40 7.87 9.81
CA LEU A 162 -15.96 9.02 9.10
C LEU A 162 -17.36 8.77 8.53
N TYR A 163 -17.71 7.50 8.30
CA TYR A 163 -18.91 7.16 7.55
C TYR A 163 -20.16 7.09 8.42
N SER A 164 -21.30 7.47 7.85
CA SER A 164 -22.61 7.13 8.42
C SER A 164 -22.75 5.61 8.54
N THR A 165 -23.66 5.13 9.36
CA THR A 165 -23.89 3.69 9.54
C THR A 165 -24.26 2.99 8.22
N LEU A 166 -25.13 3.61 7.42
CA LEU A 166 -25.52 3.07 6.13
C LEU A 166 -24.32 3.00 5.18
N ASP A 167 -23.56 4.09 5.05
CA ASP A 167 -22.37 4.11 4.18
C ASP A 167 -21.32 3.11 4.63
N LEU A 168 -21.09 2.99 5.94
CA LEU A 168 -20.13 2.05 6.52
C LEU A 168 -20.50 0.59 6.18
N VAL A 169 -21.79 0.25 6.27
CA VAL A 169 -22.28 -1.10 5.93
C VAL A 169 -22.16 -1.38 4.43
N PHE A 170 -22.53 -0.42 3.57
CA PHE A 170 -22.40 -0.59 2.12
C PHE A 170 -20.94 -0.69 1.68
N LEU A 171 -20.08 0.21 2.16
CA LEU A 171 -18.64 0.15 1.89
C LEU A 171 -18.00 -1.10 2.48
N GLY A 172 -18.45 -1.57 3.64
CA GLY A 172 -18.03 -2.85 4.22
C GLY A 172 -18.33 -4.03 3.30
N LYS A 173 -19.51 -4.08 2.68
CA LYS A 173 -19.82 -5.09 1.66
C LYS A 173 -18.96 -4.97 0.41
N VAL A 174 -18.76 -3.74 -0.08
CA VAL A 174 -17.88 -3.47 -1.22
C VAL A 174 -16.46 -3.97 -0.92
N CYS A 175 -15.94 -3.71 0.28
CA CYS A 175 -14.66 -4.23 0.75
C CYS A 175 -14.62 -5.77 0.67
N CYS A 176 -15.58 -6.48 1.26
CA CYS A 176 -15.63 -7.94 1.23
C CYS A 176 -15.67 -8.53 -0.19
N GLU A 177 -16.45 -7.91 -1.08
CA GLU A 177 -16.59 -8.34 -2.48
C GLU A 177 -15.34 -8.05 -3.31
N ARG A 178 -14.81 -6.83 -3.23
CA ARG A 178 -13.71 -6.37 -4.09
C ARG A 178 -12.34 -6.84 -3.63
N SER A 179 -12.26 -7.40 -2.43
CA SER A 179 -11.04 -7.99 -1.89
C SER A 179 -10.78 -9.43 -2.32
N LYS A 180 -11.78 -10.13 -2.90
CA LYS A 180 -11.75 -11.58 -3.16
C LYS A 180 -10.51 -12.04 -3.92
N LYS A 181 -10.07 -11.29 -4.94
CA LYS A 181 -8.98 -11.70 -5.85
C LYS A 181 -7.60 -11.77 -5.20
N PHE A 182 -7.36 -11.02 -4.12
CA PHE A 182 -6.04 -10.92 -3.50
C PHE A 182 -5.94 -11.68 -2.17
N ARG A 183 -7.01 -12.33 -1.70
CA ARG A 183 -7.06 -13.08 -0.42
C ARG A 183 -6.12 -14.28 -0.33
N GLN A 184 -5.43 -14.64 -1.41
CA GLN A 184 -4.41 -15.69 -1.41
C GLN A 184 -3.02 -15.18 -1.00
N LEU A 185 -2.82 -13.86 -0.92
CA LEU A 185 -1.56 -13.25 -0.49
C LEU A 185 -1.59 -13.01 1.03
N ASP A 186 -0.62 -13.56 1.77
CA ASP A 186 -0.60 -13.46 3.24
C ASP A 186 -0.58 -12.01 3.74
N SER A 187 0.25 -11.16 3.11
CA SER A 187 0.33 -9.73 3.43
C SER A 187 -1.00 -9.02 3.23
N TYR A 188 -1.75 -9.41 2.19
CA TYR A 188 -3.08 -8.88 1.91
C TYR A 188 -4.10 -9.32 2.96
N VAL A 189 -4.09 -10.60 3.35
CA VAL A 189 -5.01 -11.14 4.36
C VAL A 189 -4.82 -10.45 5.71
N LYS A 190 -3.58 -10.14 6.08
CA LYS A 190 -3.30 -9.37 7.30
C LYS A 190 -3.97 -8.00 7.25
N GLN A 191 -3.78 -7.24 6.16
CA GLN A 191 -4.42 -5.93 6.01
C GLN A 191 -5.94 -6.03 6.00
N TYR A 192 -6.50 -7.00 5.27
CA TYR A 192 -7.94 -7.23 5.19
C TYR A 192 -8.56 -7.49 6.57
N ARG A 193 -7.94 -8.34 7.38
CA ARG A 193 -8.40 -8.62 8.76
C ARG A 193 -8.34 -7.37 9.64
N SER A 194 -7.28 -6.57 9.51
CA SER A 194 -7.15 -5.30 10.23
C SER A 194 -8.29 -4.34 9.87
N THR A 195 -8.57 -4.19 8.58
CA THR A 195 -9.67 -3.35 8.09
C THR A 195 -11.03 -3.81 8.61
N LEU A 196 -11.30 -5.12 8.60
CA LEU A 196 -12.54 -5.67 9.15
C LEU A 196 -12.64 -5.44 10.67
N ALA A 197 -11.54 -5.59 11.40
CA ALA A 197 -11.51 -5.33 12.84
C ALA A 197 -11.83 -3.86 13.15
N ASN A 198 -11.26 -2.91 12.39
CA ASN A 198 -11.56 -1.48 12.54
C ASN A 198 -13.04 -1.20 12.27
N LEU A 199 -13.59 -1.76 11.19
CA LEU A 199 -15.01 -1.61 10.86
C LEU A 199 -15.91 -2.15 11.99
N ILE A 200 -15.65 -3.37 12.45
CA ILE A 200 -16.43 -4.01 13.52
C ILE A 200 -16.33 -3.20 14.81
N SER A 201 -15.15 -2.69 15.14
CA SER A 201 -14.93 -1.83 16.31
C SER A 201 -15.82 -0.59 16.27
N VAL A 202 -15.93 0.08 15.12
CA VAL A 202 -16.84 1.22 14.94
C VAL A 202 -18.30 0.82 15.17
N LEU A 203 -18.77 -0.27 14.54
CA LEU A 203 -20.15 -0.74 14.74
C LEU A 203 -20.45 -1.09 16.20
N ILE A 204 -19.49 -1.70 16.91
CA ILE A 204 -19.61 -1.98 18.35
C ILE A 204 -19.72 -0.68 19.14
N SER A 205 -18.84 0.31 18.87
CA SER A 205 -18.87 1.60 19.56
C SER A 205 -20.18 2.38 19.37
N ARG A 206 -20.90 2.11 18.27
CA ARG A 206 -22.21 2.71 17.96
C ARG A 206 -23.39 1.88 18.47
N ASN A 207 -23.13 0.73 19.10
CA ASN A 207 -24.14 -0.26 19.50
C ASN A 207 -24.98 -0.79 18.33
N GLU A 208 -24.36 -0.97 17.16
CA GLU A 208 -25.00 -1.33 15.89
C GLU A 208 -24.72 -2.80 15.50
N LEU A 209 -24.84 -3.69 16.49
CA LEU A 209 -24.38 -5.09 16.40
C LEU A 209 -25.07 -5.92 15.31
N VAL A 210 -26.30 -5.54 14.92
CA VAL A 210 -27.08 -6.23 13.89
C VAL A 210 -26.35 -6.29 12.55
N TYR A 211 -25.54 -5.27 12.23
CA TYR A 211 -24.83 -5.20 10.95
C TYR A 211 -23.54 -6.02 10.93
N ILE A 212 -23.01 -6.44 12.08
CA ILE A 212 -21.79 -7.27 12.13
C ILE A 212 -22.05 -8.63 11.49
N ASN A 213 -23.17 -9.27 11.85
CA ASN A 213 -23.56 -10.56 11.26
C ASN A 213 -23.80 -10.46 9.75
N PHE A 214 -24.32 -9.33 9.29
CA PHE A 214 -24.57 -9.07 7.87
C PHE A 214 -23.27 -8.98 7.04
N LEU A 215 -22.17 -8.53 7.64
CA LEU A 215 -20.87 -8.39 6.99
C LEU A 215 -20.00 -9.64 7.07
N LEU A 216 -20.16 -10.45 8.11
CA LEU A 216 -19.40 -11.70 8.30
C LEU A 216 -19.92 -12.88 7.45
N LEU A 217 -21.13 -12.77 6.90
CA LEU A 217 -21.77 -13.80 6.07
C LEU A 217 -21.61 -13.57 4.56
N SER A 218 -20.89 -12.53 4.13
CA SER A 218 -20.61 -12.16 2.72
C SER A 218 -19.15 -12.37 2.34
#